data_AF-A0A4Y2BJR7-F1
#
_entry.id   AF-A0A4Y2BJR7-F1
#
_cell.length_a   1.000
_cell.length_b   1.000
_cell.length_c   1.000
_cell.angle_alpha   90.00
_cell.angle_beta   90.00
_cell.angle_gamma   90.00
#
_symmetry.space_group_name_H-M   'P 1'
#
loop_
_entity.id
_entity.type
_entity.pdbx_description
1 polymer ?
#
loop_
_entity_poly.entity_id
_entity_poly.type
_entity_poly.pdbx_seq_one_letter_code
_entity_poly.pdbx_strand_id
1 'polypeptide(L)'
;MDSEDFPTLIESSEPGTSQISNEESFITPKLVVVLDRCQLSMRDSVFILDATNDALGYNIDEFPVSKSLIERIRTEKWKERAENIKIDFQNKVPDVVTLRSYGKLLLALSSRKSKGERLPIIISYGLKEQLIAVPILDNTTGKEQTRAFWKAILDWNLENKVHILCCDTTASNTGRFNGACALLEQTFYREMLFSACRHHVYELVLKTEFAVKIKTSDNKPRYSTL
;
A
#
# COMPACT_ATOMS: atom_id res chain seq x y z
N MET A 1 37.18 18.23 4.85
CA MET A 1 36.72 17.65 6.12
C MET A 1 35.24 17.96 6.32
N ASP A 2 34.26 17.40 5.62
CA ASP A 2 34.17 16.69 4.34
C ASP A 2 32.74 16.97 3.88
N SER A 3 32.59 17.64 2.74
CA SER A 3 31.31 17.83 2.06
C SER A 3 31.07 16.57 1.23
N GLU A 4 30.18 15.69 1.67
CA GLU A 4 29.76 14.58 0.81
C GLU A 4 28.78 15.10 -0.24
N ASP A 5 29.24 15.04 -1.47
CA ASP A 5 28.55 15.38 -2.71
C ASP A 5 27.28 14.55 -2.89
N PHE A 6 26.18 15.24 -3.20
CA PHE A 6 24.96 14.62 -3.72
C PHE A 6 25.25 14.04 -5.11
N PRO A 7 24.89 12.77 -5.40
CA PRO A 7 25.09 12.21 -6.73
C PRO A 7 24.22 12.91 -7.78
N THR A 8 24.89 13.47 -8.78
CA THR A 8 24.34 13.99 -10.03
C THR A 8 23.41 12.97 -10.70
N LEU A 9 22.23 13.45 -11.11
CA LEU A 9 21.19 12.69 -11.79
C LEU A 9 21.73 11.98 -13.03
N ILE A 10 21.69 10.64 -12.99
CA ILE A 10 21.88 9.80 -14.17
C ILE A 10 20.63 9.96 -15.03
N GLU A 11 20.81 10.51 -16.22
CA GLU A 11 19.82 10.62 -17.29
C GLU A 11 19.36 9.21 -17.67
N SER A 12 18.22 8.78 -17.11
CA SER A 12 17.57 7.53 -17.48
C SER A 12 16.87 7.74 -18.81
N SER A 13 17.41 7.11 -19.84
CA SER A 13 16.80 7.00 -21.17
C SER A 13 15.34 6.59 -21.08
N GLU A 14 14.47 7.39 -21.69
CA GLU A 14 13.05 7.09 -21.83
C GLU A 14 12.86 5.73 -22.56
N PRO A 15 12.01 4.83 -22.05
CA PRO A 15 11.66 3.64 -22.80
C PRO A 15 10.81 4.08 -24.00
N GLY A 16 11.31 3.76 -25.20
CA GLY A 16 10.77 4.19 -26.48
C GLY A 16 9.25 4.11 -26.57
N THR A 17 8.65 5.23 -26.96
CA THR A 17 7.24 5.38 -27.30
C THR A 17 6.96 4.51 -28.53
N SER A 18 6.55 3.26 -28.31
CA SER A 18 5.91 2.48 -29.37
C SER A 18 4.62 3.22 -29.74
N GLN A 19 4.57 3.68 -30.99
CA GLN A 19 3.45 4.43 -31.54
C GLN A 19 2.15 3.65 -31.34
N ILE A 20 1.12 4.38 -30.91
CA ILE A 20 -0.26 3.94 -30.84
C ILE A 20 -0.69 3.56 -32.25
N SER A 21 -0.81 2.26 -32.55
CA SER A 21 -1.75 1.86 -33.58
C SER A 21 -3.14 2.18 -33.04
N ASN A 22 -3.86 3.04 -33.75
CA ASN A 22 -5.25 3.39 -33.48
C ASN A 22 -6.19 2.20 -33.76
N GLU A 23 -5.90 1.03 -33.22
CA GLU A 23 -6.91 0.00 -33.07
C GLU A 23 -7.70 0.37 -31.82
N GLU A 24 -8.97 0.71 -32.00
CA GLU A 24 -9.90 0.98 -30.93
C GLU A 24 -9.87 -0.20 -29.95
N SER A 25 -9.13 -0.05 -28.86
CA SER A 25 -9.04 -1.07 -27.83
C SER A 25 -10.46 -1.36 -27.32
N PHE A 26 -11.00 -2.54 -27.65
CA PHE A 26 -12.31 -3.01 -27.17
C PHE A 26 -12.39 -3.06 -25.63
N ILE A 27 -11.24 -3.01 -24.94
CA ILE A 27 -11.13 -2.89 -23.49
C ILE A 27 -11.53 -1.47 -23.05
N THR A 28 -12.81 -1.32 -22.72
CA THR A 28 -13.36 -0.08 -22.15
C THR A 28 -13.08 0.04 -20.65
N PRO A 29 -13.14 1.26 -20.06
CA PRO A 29 -13.08 1.44 -18.60
C PRO A 29 -14.13 0.62 -17.85
N LYS A 30 -15.32 0.44 -18.44
CA LYS A 30 -16.40 -0.36 -17.87
C LYS A 30 -15.99 -1.83 -17.75
N LEU A 31 -15.34 -2.38 -18.77
CA LEU A 31 -14.84 -3.75 -18.72
C LEU A 31 -13.81 -3.92 -17.61
N VAL A 32 -12.82 -3.01 -17.51
CA VAL A 32 -11.80 -3.05 -16.45
C VAL A 32 -12.43 -3.05 -15.05
N VAL A 33 -13.43 -2.19 -14.82
CA VAL A 33 -14.15 -2.14 -13.54
C VAL A 33 -14.85 -3.47 -13.22
N VAL A 34 -15.42 -4.15 -14.23
CA VAL A 34 -16.05 -5.46 -14.04
C VAL A 34 -15.00 -6.52 -13.72
N LEU A 35 -13.89 -6.57 -14.47
CA LEU A 35 -12.80 -7.50 -14.21
C LEU A 35 -12.23 -7.35 -12.78
N ASP A 36 -12.06 -6.11 -12.32
CA ASP A 36 -11.63 -5.79 -10.96
C ASP A 36 -12.65 -6.23 -9.91
N ARG A 37 -13.94 -5.93 -10.12
CA ARG A 37 -15.02 -6.32 -9.20
C ARG A 37 -15.18 -7.83 -9.06
N CYS A 38 -14.98 -8.55 -10.16
CA CYS A 38 -14.99 -10.01 -10.18
C CYS A 38 -13.67 -10.63 -9.67
N GLN A 39 -12.69 -9.81 -9.27
CA GLN A 39 -11.37 -10.25 -8.77
C GLN A 39 -10.64 -11.17 -9.77
N LEU A 40 -10.85 -10.96 -11.06
CA LEU A 40 -10.25 -11.80 -12.10
C LEU A 40 -8.76 -11.51 -12.24
N SER A 41 -7.96 -12.58 -12.26
CA SER A 41 -6.55 -12.47 -12.60
C SER A 41 -6.37 -12.03 -14.05
N MET A 42 -5.17 -11.56 -14.42
CA MET A 42 -4.87 -11.21 -15.81
C MET A 42 -5.08 -12.40 -16.74
N ARG A 43 -4.72 -13.60 -16.28
CA ARG A 43 -4.88 -14.85 -17.03
C ARG A 43 -6.35 -15.20 -17.23
N ASP A 44 -7.15 -15.15 -16.17
CA ASP A 44 -8.58 -15.46 -16.25
C ASP A 44 -9.32 -14.44 -17.10
N SER A 45 -8.88 -13.17 -17.05
CA SER A 45 -9.41 -12.11 -17.91
C SER A 45 -9.15 -12.41 -19.39
N VAL A 46 -7.94 -12.86 -19.76
CA VAL A 46 -7.65 -13.29 -21.14
C VAL A 46 -8.56 -14.45 -21.53
N PHE A 47 -8.62 -15.51 -20.72
CA PHE A 47 -9.41 -16.71 -21.05
C PHE A 47 -10.90 -16.40 -21.23
N ILE A 48 -11.49 -15.57 -20.37
CA ILE A 48 -12.91 -15.22 -20.48
C ILE A 48 -13.18 -14.40 -21.74
N LEU A 49 -12.30 -13.45 -22.06
CA LEU A 49 -12.48 -12.60 -23.25
C LEU A 49 -12.29 -13.40 -24.54
N ASP A 50 -11.31 -14.30 -24.57
CA ASP A 50 -11.03 -15.18 -25.71
C ASP A 50 -12.23 -16.11 -25.98
N ALA A 51 -12.72 -16.79 -24.95
CA ALA A 51 -13.93 -17.63 -25.07
C ALA A 51 -15.19 -16.83 -25.45
N THR A 52 -15.26 -15.56 -25.07
CA THR A 52 -16.36 -14.66 -25.46
C THR A 52 -16.26 -14.29 -26.93
N ASN A 53 -15.06 -14.00 -27.44
CA ASN A 53 -14.84 -13.71 -28.85
C ASN A 53 -15.22 -14.91 -29.73
N ASP A 54 -14.79 -16.12 -29.34
CA ASP A 54 -15.16 -17.37 -30.00
C ASP A 54 -16.69 -17.59 -30.04
N ALA A 55 -17.37 -17.37 -28.91
CA ALA A 55 -18.82 -17.53 -28.80
C ALA A 55 -19.61 -16.52 -29.66
N LEU A 56 -19.04 -15.34 -29.90
CA LEU A 56 -19.64 -14.30 -30.73
C LEU A 56 -19.25 -14.43 -32.22
N GLY A 57 -18.35 -15.36 -32.56
CA GLY A 57 -17.87 -15.58 -33.92
C GLY A 57 -16.89 -14.50 -34.40
N TYR A 58 -16.26 -13.76 -33.49
CA TYR A 58 -15.22 -12.79 -33.83
C TYR A 58 -13.91 -13.50 -34.17
N ASN A 59 -13.19 -13.02 -35.17
CA ASN A 59 -11.87 -13.55 -35.47
C ASN A 59 -10.86 -13.06 -34.41
N ILE A 60 -10.01 -13.96 -33.94
CA ILE A 60 -8.91 -13.66 -33.00
C ILE A 60 -7.97 -12.59 -33.57
N ASP A 61 -7.81 -12.56 -34.90
CA ASP A 61 -6.99 -11.56 -35.60
C ASP A 61 -7.60 -10.15 -35.56
N GLU A 62 -8.93 -10.03 -35.43
CA GLU A 62 -9.64 -8.75 -35.34
C GLU A 62 -9.59 -8.17 -33.92
N PHE A 63 -9.51 -9.03 -32.90
CA PHE A 63 -9.52 -8.63 -31.49
C PHE A 63 -8.48 -9.39 -30.66
N PRO A 64 -7.18 -9.15 -30.88
CA PRO A 64 -6.13 -9.87 -30.19
C PRO A 64 -6.13 -9.57 -28.68
N VAL A 65 -6.50 -10.55 -27.86
CA VAL A 65 -6.49 -10.45 -26.40
C VAL A 65 -5.20 -11.04 -25.84
N SER A 66 -4.24 -10.18 -25.50
CA SER A 66 -3.01 -10.62 -24.86
C SER A 66 -2.96 -10.24 -23.37
N LYS A 67 -2.21 -11.02 -22.60
CA LYS A 67 -1.96 -10.73 -21.18
C LYS A 67 -1.33 -9.35 -20.99
N SER A 68 -0.35 -8.98 -21.83
CA SER A 68 0.34 -7.69 -21.77
C SER A 68 -0.59 -6.52 -22.08
N LEU A 69 -1.52 -6.68 -23.02
CA LEU A 69 -2.55 -5.69 -23.33
C LEU A 69 -3.44 -5.44 -22.09
N ILE A 70 -3.97 -6.50 -21.48
CA ILE A 70 -4.82 -6.36 -20.28
C ILE A 70 -4.03 -5.74 -19.11
N GLU A 71 -2.79 -6.18 -18.89
CA GLU A 71 -1.92 -5.62 -17.83
C GLU A 71 -1.68 -4.12 -18.04
N ARG A 72 -1.35 -3.69 -19.26
CA ARG A 72 -1.12 -2.29 -19.59
C ARG A 72 -2.37 -1.46 -19.34
N ILE A 73 -3.50 -1.87 -19.90
CA ILE A 73 -4.76 -1.10 -19.81
C ILE A 73 -5.28 -1.06 -18.38
N ARG A 74 -5.24 -2.18 -17.62
CA ARG A 74 -5.63 -2.17 -16.20
C ARG A 74 -4.71 -1.26 -15.39
N THR A 75 -3.40 -1.28 -15.66
CA THR A 75 -2.44 -0.39 -14.98
C THR A 75 -2.72 1.09 -15.26
N GLU A 76 -2.96 1.46 -16.51
CA GLU A 76 -3.34 2.83 -16.89
C GLU A 76 -4.63 3.27 -16.18
N LYS A 77 -5.66 2.42 -16.17
CA LYS A 77 -6.94 2.72 -15.53
C LYS A 77 -6.85 2.75 -14.00
N TRP A 78 -6.00 1.93 -13.39
CA TRP A 78 -5.72 2.01 -11.95
C TRP A 78 -5.01 3.31 -11.58
N LYS A 79 -4.06 3.78 -12.40
CA LYS A 79 -3.41 5.08 -12.20
C LYS A 79 -4.42 6.23 -12.26
N GLU A 80 -5.24 6.27 -13.31
CA GLU A 80 -6.31 7.27 -13.48
C GLU A 80 -7.27 7.26 -12.28
N ARG A 81 -7.69 6.08 -11.83
CA ARG A 81 -8.55 5.95 -10.65
C ARG A 81 -7.87 6.43 -9.37
N ALA A 82 -6.60 6.10 -9.17
CA ALA A 82 -5.84 6.52 -7.99
C ALA A 82 -5.69 8.05 -7.95
N GLU A 83 -5.42 8.68 -9.09
CA GLU A 83 -5.35 10.15 -9.23
C GLU A 83 -6.71 10.80 -8.91
N ASN A 84 -7.80 10.27 -9.45
CA ASN A 84 -9.15 10.75 -9.15
C ASN A 84 -9.49 10.65 -7.65
N ILE A 85 -9.14 9.54 -7.00
CA ILE A 85 -9.31 9.36 -5.55
C ILE A 85 -8.48 10.41 -4.79
N LYS A 86 -7.24 10.63 -5.20
CA LYS A 86 -6.34 11.60 -4.58
C LYS A 86 -6.87 13.02 -4.68
N ILE A 87 -7.34 13.43 -5.86
CA ILE A 87 -7.95 14.75 -6.10
C ILE A 87 -9.21 14.92 -5.24
N ASP A 88 -10.12 13.94 -5.27
CA ASP A 88 -11.35 13.99 -4.47
C ASP A 88 -11.07 14.12 -2.97
N PHE A 89 -10.07 13.40 -2.49
CA PHE A 89 -9.60 13.48 -1.11
C PHE A 89 -9.01 14.86 -0.79
N GLN A 90 -8.10 15.37 -1.62
CA GLN A 90 -7.45 16.67 -1.41
C GLN A 90 -8.45 17.83 -1.35
N ASN A 91 -9.53 17.76 -2.14
CA ASN A 91 -10.60 18.75 -2.12
C ASN A 91 -11.45 18.74 -0.83
N LYS A 92 -11.41 17.65 -0.07
CA LYS A 92 -12.27 17.44 1.11
C LYS A 92 -11.51 17.37 2.43
N VAL A 93 -10.19 17.21 2.38
CA VAL A 93 -9.37 16.94 3.56
C VAL A 93 -9.21 18.22 4.42
N PRO A 94 -9.57 18.16 5.72
CA PRO A 94 -9.44 19.31 6.62
C PRO A 94 -7.99 19.62 6.96
N ASP A 95 -7.74 20.72 7.66
CA ASP A 95 -6.39 21.16 8.04
C ASP A 95 -5.76 20.31 9.15
N VAL A 96 -6.56 19.51 9.85
CA VAL A 96 -6.08 18.62 10.91
C VAL A 96 -6.52 17.20 10.62
N VAL A 97 -5.55 16.31 10.42
CA VAL A 97 -5.78 14.89 10.18
C VAL A 97 -4.91 14.00 11.06
N THR A 98 -5.36 12.76 11.24
CA THR A 98 -4.59 11.70 11.90
C THR A 98 -3.93 10.82 10.86
N LEU A 99 -2.60 10.66 10.94
CA LEU A 99 -1.88 9.61 10.25
C LEU A 99 -1.92 8.35 11.12
N ARG A 100 -2.49 7.28 10.58
CA ARG A 100 -2.57 5.97 11.20
C ARG A 100 -1.71 4.98 10.43
N SER A 101 -0.91 4.22 11.17
CA SER A 101 -0.18 3.07 10.65
C SER A 101 -0.59 1.82 11.42
N TYR A 102 -0.96 0.77 10.69
CA TYR A 102 -1.22 -0.53 11.28
C TYR A 102 -0.05 -1.46 10.92
N GLY A 103 0.76 -1.86 11.90
CA GLY A 103 1.87 -2.79 11.72
C GLY A 103 1.49 -4.25 11.39
N LYS A 104 0.39 -4.49 10.67
CA LYS A 104 0.03 -5.85 10.25
C LYS A 104 0.93 -6.27 9.08
N LEU A 105 2.00 -6.96 9.44
CA LEU A 105 3.04 -7.46 8.53
C LEU A 105 2.42 -8.41 7.49
N LEU A 106 2.46 -8.03 6.21
CA LEU A 106 2.12 -8.92 5.10
C LEU A 106 3.41 -9.35 4.40
N LEU A 107 3.61 -10.66 4.24
CA LEU A 107 4.70 -11.21 3.44
C LEU A 107 4.53 -10.77 1.98
N ALA A 108 5.61 -10.28 1.38
CA ALA A 108 5.64 -10.02 -0.05
C ALA A 108 5.33 -11.30 -0.85
N LEU A 109 4.46 -11.19 -1.86
CA LEU A 109 4.01 -12.30 -2.72
C LEU A 109 5.10 -12.78 -3.72
N SER A 110 6.34 -12.30 -3.62
CA SER A 110 7.40 -12.70 -4.54
C SER A 110 7.96 -14.07 -4.16
N SER A 111 7.84 -15.04 -5.08
CA SER A 111 8.34 -16.40 -4.91
C SER A 111 9.87 -16.53 -4.84
N ARG A 112 10.62 -15.42 -4.80
CA ARG A 112 12.09 -15.41 -4.67
C ARG A 112 12.59 -14.20 -3.85
N LYS A 113 12.98 -14.49 -2.61
CA LYS A 113 14.08 -13.88 -1.83
C LYS A 113 13.97 -12.51 -1.13
N SER A 114 12.89 -11.73 -1.20
CA SER A 114 12.76 -10.55 -0.31
C SER A 114 11.55 -10.67 0.63
N LYS A 115 11.82 -10.86 1.93
CA LYS A 115 10.83 -10.65 2.99
C LYS A 115 10.60 -9.14 3.16
N GLY A 116 10.01 -8.50 2.15
CA GLY A 116 9.59 -7.11 2.26
C GLY A 116 8.30 -7.03 3.08
N GLU A 117 8.26 -6.13 4.06
CA GLU A 117 7.12 -5.91 4.94
C GLU A 117 6.23 -4.80 4.39
N ARG A 118 4.95 -5.06 4.15
CA ARG A 118 4.02 -4.01 3.70
C ARG A 118 3.51 -3.18 4.89
N LEU A 119 3.61 -1.86 4.80
CA LEU A 119 3.12 -0.94 5.83
C LEU A 119 1.93 -0.12 5.29
N PRO A 120 0.68 -0.40 5.68
CA PRO A 120 -0.45 0.44 5.31
C PRO A 120 -0.41 1.79 6.03
N ILE A 121 -0.42 2.88 5.26
CA ILE A 121 -0.45 4.25 5.74
C ILE A 121 -1.81 4.84 5.42
N ILE A 122 -2.54 5.23 6.45
CA ILE A 122 -3.94 5.68 6.36
C ILE A 122 -4.05 7.07 6.96
N ILE A 123 -4.83 7.93 6.30
CA ILE A 123 -5.24 9.21 6.86
C ILE A 123 -6.70 9.09 7.33
N SER A 124 -6.93 9.44 8.59
CA SER A 124 -8.26 9.46 9.20
C SER A 124 -8.66 10.88 9.58
N TYR A 125 -9.91 11.25 9.30
CA TYR A 125 -10.54 12.48 9.78
C TYR A 125 -12.05 12.29 9.88
N GLY A 126 -12.65 12.76 10.98
CA GLY A 126 -14.07 12.47 11.28
C GLY A 126 -14.35 10.97 11.27
N LEU A 127 -15.28 10.53 10.43
CA LEU A 127 -15.62 9.12 10.19
C LEU A 127 -15.05 8.57 8.87
N LYS A 128 -14.11 9.27 8.25
CA LYS A 128 -13.51 8.90 6.96
C LYS A 128 -12.09 8.38 7.17
N GLU A 129 -11.74 7.38 6.39
CA GLU A 129 -10.39 6.82 6.30
C GLU A 129 -9.99 6.73 4.83
N GLN A 130 -8.75 7.14 4.53
CA GLN A 130 -8.17 7.06 3.19
C GLN A 130 -6.83 6.34 3.28
N LEU A 131 -6.70 5.22 2.57
CA LEU A 131 -5.41 4.58 2.36
C LEU A 131 -4.59 5.43 1.37
N ILE A 132 -3.45 5.94 1.81
CA ILE A 132 -2.61 6.81 0.98
C ILE A 132 -1.39 6.10 0.41
N ALA A 133 -0.90 5.06 1.09
CA ALA A 133 0.20 4.24 0.58
C ALA A 133 0.26 2.85 1.26
N VAL A 134 0.86 1.88 0.57
CA VAL A 134 1.24 0.57 1.12
C VAL A 134 2.69 0.25 0.71
N PRO A 135 3.68 1.04 1.18
CA PRO A 135 5.08 0.80 0.87
C PRO A 135 5.53 -0.59 1.35
N ILE A 136 6.43 -1.19 0.56
CA ILE A 136 7.20 -2.37 0.98
C ILE A 136 8.46 -1.85 1.64
N LEU A 137 8.70 -2.28 2.88
CA LEU A 137 9.87 -1.94 3.67
C LEU A 137 10.86 -3.10 3.67
N ASP A 138 12.15 -2.78 3.59
CA ASP A 138 13.22 -3.77 3.74
C ASP A 138 13.38 -4.23 5.20
N ASN A 139 12.99 -3.39 6.15
CA ASN A 139 12.91 -3.70 7.57
C ASN A 139 11.89 -2.81 8.31
N THR A 140 11.52 -3.23 9.51
CA THR A 140 10.54 -2.57 10.40
C THR A 140 11.16 -1.53 11.34
N THR A 141 12.37 -1.01 11.07
CA THR A 141 12.94 0.02 11.95
C THR A 141 12.16 1.32 11.88
N GLY A 142 12.15 2.10 12.97
CA GLY A 142 11.46 3.38 13.00
C GLY A 142 11.95 4.38 11.96
N LYS A 143 13.23 4.29 11.54
CA LYS A 143 13.80 5.11 10.46
C LYS A 143 13.18 4.80 9.10
N GLU A 144 13.08 3.52 8.74
CA GLU A 144 12.44 3.11 7.47
C GLU A 144 10.95 3.46 7.46
N GLN A 145 10.27 3.24 8.59
CA GLN A 145 8.86 3.63 8.74
C GLN A 145 8.68 5.15 8.59
N THR A 146 9.56 5.96 9.19
CA THR A 146 9.51 7.43 9.07
C THR A 146 9.71 7.88 7.63
N ARG A 147 10.68 7.29 6.90
CA ARG A 147 10.90 7.59 5.47
C ARG A 147 9.67 7.29 4.65
N ALA A 148 9.04 6.14 4.90
CA ALA A 148 7.81 5.73 4.24
C ALA A 148 6.63 6.66 4.54
N PHE A 149 6.46 7.08 5.81
CA PHE A 149 5.45 8.06 6.20
C PHE A 149 5.68 9.39 5.50
N TRP A 150 6.90 9.93 5.58
CA TRP A 150 7.24 11.23 5.02
C TRP A 150 7.03 11.27 3.51
N LYS A 151 7.46 10.22 2.79
CA LYS A 151 7.20 10.09 1.36
C LYS A 151 5.70 10.11 1.04
N ALA A 152 4.89 9.33 1.75
CA ALA A 152 3.45 9.29 1.53
C ALA A 152 2.77 10.63 1.86
N ILE A 153 3.24 11.34 2.88
CA ILE A 153 2.76 12.68 3.26
C ILE A 153 3.03 13.68 2.14
N LEU A 154 4.27 13.73 1.65
CA LEU A 154 4.68 14.60 0.55
C LEU A 154 3.93 14.29 -0.74
N ASP A 155 3.83 13.00 -1.09
CA ASP A 155 3.12 12.57 -2.29
C ASP A 155 1.66 13.07 -2.26
N TRP A 156 1.02 13.14 -1.10
CA TRP A 156 -0.36 13.58 -0.95
C TRP A 156 -0.55 15.05 -0.59
N ASN A 157 0.53 15.85 -0.47
CA ASN A 157 0.52 17.26 -0.06
C ASN A 157 -0.16 17.46 1.30
N LEU A 158 0.36 16.74 2.31
CA LEU A 158 -0.21 16.68 3.67
C LEU A 158 0.73 17.22 4.75
N GLU A 159 1.87 17.80 4.38
CA GLU A 159 2.90 18.27 5.34
C GLU A 159 2.31 19.20 6.39
N ASN A 160 1.42 20.11 5.99
CA ASN A 160 0.85 21.06 6.94
C ASN A 160 -0.38 20.52 7.67
N LYS A 161 -0.91 19.35 7.30
CA LYS A 161 -2.20 18.84 7.77
C LYS A 161 -2.12 17.73 8.82
N VAL A 162 -1.05 16.93 8.82
CA VAL A 162 -0.90 15.81 9.76
C VAL A 162 -0.45 16.28 11.13
N HIS A 163 -1.34 16.25 12.13
CA HIS A 163 -1.02 16.69 13.50
C HIS A 163 -1.07 15.57 14.53
N ILE A 164 -1.73 14.46 14.19
CA ILE A 164 -1.97 13.35 15.11
C ILE A 164 -1.37 12.08 14.51
N LEU A 165 -0.66 11.31 15.34
CA LEU A 165 -0.08 10.03 14.98
C LEU A 165 -0.72 8.92 15.79
N CYS A 166 -1.21 7.89 15.10
CA CYS A 166 -1.79 6.70 15.71
C CYS A 166 -1.12 5.42 15.21
N CYS A 167 -0.42 4.73 16.10
CA CYS A 167 0.32 3.50 15.77
C CYS A 167 0.29 2.50 16.94
N ASP A 168 0.70 1.27 16.69
CA ASP A 168 0.98 0.27 17.72
C ASP A 168 2.14 0.69 18.63
N THR A 169 2.14 0.22 19.88
CA THR A 169 3.10 0.63 20.92
C THR A 169 4.40 -0.18 20.87
N THR A 170 4.82 -0.61 19.68
CA THR A 170 6.09 -1.32 19.49
C THR A 170 7.25 -0.34 19.55
N ALA A 171 8.42 -0.82 19.97
CA ALA A 171 9.61 0.03 20.10
C ALA A 171 10.03 0.71 18.78
N SER A 172 9.78 0.08 17.64
CA SER A 172 9.99 0.66 16.31
C SER A 172 9.13 1.90 16.05
N ASN A 173 7.91 1.95 16.61
CA ASN A 173 7.01 3.07 16.44
C ASN A 173 7.19 4.12 17.55
N THR A 174 7.22 3.71 18.82
CA THR A 174 7.16 4.61 19.98
C THR A 174 8.47 4.75 20.76
N GLY A 175 9.58 4.17 20.28
CA GLY A 175 10.88 4.31 20.90
C GLY A 175 11.34 5.77 21.00
N ARG A 176 11.83 6.18 22.17
CA ARG A 176 12.18 7.59 22.47
C ARG A 176 13.14 8.24 21.47
N PHE A 177 14.15 7.50 21.01
CA PHE A 177 15.23 8.05 20.17
C PHE A 177 15.15 7.61 18.70
N ASN A 178 14.68 6.39 18.45
CA ASN A 178 14.67 5.77 17.12
C ASN A 178 13.27 5.30 16.69
N GLY A 179 12.24 5.63 17.47
CA GLY A 179 10.86 5.31 17.14
C GLY A 179 10.35 6.22 16.02
N ALA A 180 9.55 5.66 15.12
CA ALA A 180 9.00 6.39 13.98
C ALA A 180 8.24 7.66 14.41
N CYS A 181 7.52 7.61 15.52
CA CYS A 181 6.82 8.76 16.09
C CYS A 181 7.76 9.93 16.42
N ALA A 182 8.83 9.65 17.18
CA ALA A 182 9.79 10.67 17.59
C ALA A 182 10.56 11.25 16.39
N LEU A 183 10.94 10.39 15.44
CA LEU A 183 11.66 10.80 14.23
C LEU A 183 10.77 11.62 13.29
N LEU A 184 9.49 11.26 13.17
CA LEU A 184 8.55 11.98 12.31
C LEU A 184 8.24 13.36 12.89
N GLU A 185 8.06 13.50 14.20
CA GLU A 185 7.89 14.79 14.87
C GLU A 185 9.09 15.71 14.65
N GLN A 186 10.33 15.18 14.74
CA GLN A 186 11.54 15.91 14.38
C GLN A 186 11.54 16.37 12.92
N THR A 187 11.01 15.53 12.02
CA THR A 187 10.92 15.83 10.58
C THR A 187 9.94 16.96 10.29
N PHE A 188 8.79 17.00 10.99
CA PHE A 188 7.82 18.08 10.85
C PHE A 188 8.25 19.39 11.52
N TYR A 189 9.24 19.33 12.43
CA TYR A 189 9.69 20.48 13.23
C TYR A 189 8.53 21.17 14.01
N ARG A 190 7.58 20.36 14.50
CA ARG A 190 6.44 20.83 15.30
C ARG A 190 5.96 19.76 16.25
N GLU A 191 5.27 20.16 17.32
CA GLU A 191 4.66 19.23 18.27
C GLU A 191 3.53 18.43 17.61
N MET A 192 3.52 17.12 17.85
CA MET A 192 2.50 16.20 17.35
C MET A 192 1.79 15.47 18.49
N LEU A 193 0.49 15.21 18.32
CA LEU A 193 -0.26 14.40 19.28
C LEU A 193 -0.06 12.92 18.97
N PHE A 194 0.55 12.17 19.89
CA PHE A 194 0.67 10.73 19.78
C PHE A 194 -0.47 10.01 20.50
N SER A 195 -1.12 9.07 19.82
CA SER A 195 -2.17 8.24 20.38
C SER A 195 -1.89 6.76 20.11
N ALA A 196 -1.77 5.96 21.17
CA ALA A 196 -1.61 4.52 21.04
C ALA A 196 -2.82 3.89 20.34
N CYS A 197 -2.57 2.95 19.44
CA CYS A 197 -3.62 2.18 18.77
C CYS A 197 -4.42 1.38 19.80
N ARG A 198 -5.70 1.75 19.99
CA ARG A 198 -6.59 1.09 20.97
C ARG A 198 -6.74 -0.41 20.71
N HIS A 199 -6.78 -0.82 19.45
CA HIS A 199 -6.83 -2.25 19.10
C HIS A 199 -5.61 -2.99 19.64
N HIS A 200 -4.40 -2.44 19.45
CA HIS A 200 -3.19 -3.05 19.96
C HIS A 200 -3.15 -3.07 21.49
N VAL A 201 -3.58 -1.99 22.14
CA VAL A 201 -3.69 -1.93 23.61
C VAL A 201 -4.64 -3.02 24.13
N TYR A 202 -5.83 -3.17 23.53
CA TYR A 202 -6.78 -4.21 23.93
C TYR A 202 -6.25 -5.62 23.63
N GLU A 203 -5.57 -5.83 22.50
CA GLU A 203 -4.90 -7.09 22.19
C GLU A 203 -3.89 -7.47 23.28
N LEU A 204 -3.06 -6.52 23.73
CA LEU A 204 -2.08 -6.74 24.80
C LEU A 204 -2.77 -7.11 26.12
N VAL A 205 -3.80 -6.37 26.53
CA VAL A 205 -4.56 -6.63 27.77
C VAL A 205 -5.21 -8.01 27.73
N LEU A 206 -5.88 -8.34 26.63
CA LEU A 206 -6.51 -9.65 26.47
C LEU A 206 -5.46 -10.77 26.47
N LYS A 207 -4.35 -10.60 25.75
CA LYS A 207 -3.24 -11.56 25.72
C LYS A 207 -2.69 -11.83 27.12
N THR A 208 -2.52 -10.80 27.94
CA THR A 208 -2.07 -10.97 29.33
C THR A 208 -3.09 -11.71 30.19
N GLU A 209 -4.38 -11.36 30.11
CA GLU A 209 -5.43 -12.05 30.86
C GLU A 209 -5.53 -13.53 30.47
N PHE A 210 -5.48 -13.84 29.17
CA PHE A 210 -5.50 -15.21 28.70
C PHE A 210 -4.27 -15.99 29.13
N ALA A 211 -3.07 -15.41 29.11
CA ALA A 211 -1.85 -16.08 29.57
C ALA A 211 -1.91 -16.42 31.07
N VAL A 212 -2.57 -15.60 31.89
CA VAL A 212 -2.76 -15.84 33.32
C VAL A 212 -3.85 -16.89 33.57
N LYS A 213 -4.99 -16.79 32.88
CA LYS A 213 -6.18 -17.63 33.12
C LYS A 213 -6.09 -18.99 32.46
N ILE A 214 -5.54 -19.05 31.25
CA ILE A 214 -5.27 -20.28 30.53
C ILE A 214 -3.82 -20.64 30.85
N LYS A 215 -3.61 -21.35 31.97
CA LYS A 215 -2.36 -22.07 32.18
C LYS A 215 -2.13 -22.92 30.94
N THR A 216 -1.03 -22.68 30.22
CA THR A 216 -0.54 -23.68 29.27
C THR A 216 -0.25 -24.93 30.07
N SER A 217 -1.18 -25.89 30.07
CA SER A 217 -0.80 -27.27 30.37
C SER A 217 0.30 -27.61 29.38
N ASP A 218 1.45 -28.09 29.86
CA ASP A 218 2.62 -28.48 29.06
C ASP A 218 2.36 -29.57 28.00
N ASN A 219 1.10 -29.91 27.73
CA ASN A 219 0.70 -30.71 26.60
C ASN A 219 0.70 -29.85 25.33
N LYS A 220 1.89 -29.64 24.76
CA LYS A 220 2.03 -29.37 23.33
C LYS A 220 1.18 -30.39 22.58
N PRO A 221 0.23 -29.99 21.71
CA PRO A 221 -0.31 -30.91 20.73
C PRO A 221 0.86 -31.34 19.85
N ARG A 222 1.17 -32.64 19.82
CA ARG A 222 1.99 -33.22 18.76
C ARG A 222 1.18 -33.09 17.48
N TYR A 223 1.35 -31.98 16.76
CA TYR A 223 0.98 -31.96 15.35
C TYR A 223 1.99 -32.85 14.64
N SER A 224 1.59 -34.09 14.41
CA SER A 224 2.26 -34.98 13.47
C SER A 224 2.12 -34.38 12.07
N THR A 225 3.26 -34.08 11.47
CA THR A 225 3.37 -33.77 10.05
C THR A 225 2.85 -34.96 9.24
N LEU A 226 1.77 -34.75 8.50
CA LEU A 226 1.43 -35.46 7.27
C LEU A 226 0.96 -34.42 6.25
#